data_AF-A0A7X7MZX5-F1
#
_entry.id   AF-A0A7X7MZX5-F1
#
_cell.length_a   1.000
_cell.length_b   1.000
_cell.length_c   1.000
_cell.angle_alpha   90.00
_cell.angle_beta   90.00
_cell.angle_gamma   90.00
#
_symmetry.space_group_name_H-M   'P 1'
#
loop_
_entity.id
_entity.type
_entity.pdbx_description
1 polymer ?
#
loop_
_entity_poly.entity_id
_entity_poly.type
_entity_poly.pdbx_seq_one_letter_code
_entity_poly.pdbx_strand_id
1 'polypeptide(L)'
;MAVGVYQAIKKDGSIYYRASVTYKRKHLSLGSFSDSETASTAYLTADRLLHSELSIHDYEEDCVLSFDKWVCLCNFRDHLVYIKNPIYLHKNYFDYYFTKDYFLKFDIDDLFYYSEHKILRRGNHLFVSDYGMQYSISSRYGIRSFAVEGRDYRFVNGDQTDYRYENIEIINQYHGVSVHQRKNQILYRTKIHIKST
;
A
#
# COMPACT_ATOMS: atom_id res chain seq x y z
N MET A 1 -35.51 -6.15 2.11
CA MET A 1 -34.10 -5.74 1.91
C MET A 1 -33.23 -6.94 2.22
N ALA A 2 -32.23 -7.23 1.37
CA ALA A 2 -31.31 -8.34 1.57
C ALA A 2 -30.48 -8.12 2.85
N VAL A 3 -30.01 -9.22 3.47
CA VAL A 3 -29.15 -9.15 4.67
C VAL A 3 -27.89 -8.34 4.34
N GLY A 4 -27.50 -7.43 5.24
CA GLY A 4 -26.30 -6.61 5.06
C GLY A 4 -26.41 -5.46 4.05
N VAL A 5 -27.60 -5.20 3.47
CA VAL A 5 -27.83 -4.08 2.53
C VAL A 5 -28.78 -3.05 3.13
N TYR A 6 -28.37 -1.79 3.07
CA TYR A 6 -29.10 -0.65 3.65
C TYR A 6 -29.27 0.47 2.62
N GLN A 7 -30.51 0.91 2.40
CA GLN A 7 -30.78 2.07 1.56
C GLN A 7 -30.44 3.38 2.30
N ALA A 8 -29.85 4.33 1.59
CA ALA A 8 -29.57 5.67 2.09
C ALA A 8 -29.83 6.72 0.98
N ILE A 9 -29.97 7.98 1.40
CA ILE A 9 -30.28 9.10 0.49
C ILE A 9 -29.16 10.14 0.63
N LYS A 10 -28.60 10.61 -0.49
CA LYS A 10 -27.58 11.66 -0.50
C LYS A 10 -28.22 13.03 -0.28
N LYS A 11 -27.40 14.05 -0.04
CA LYS A 11 -27.88 15.44 0.14
C LYS A 11 -28.62 15.99 -1.08
N ASP A 12 -28.31 15.49 -2.28
CA ASP A 12 -28.96 15.84 -3.54
C ASP A 12 -30.27 15.06 -3.80
N GLY A 13 -30.71 14.21 -2.88
CA GLY A 13 -31.91 13.37 -3.00
C GLY A 13 -31.70 12.05 -3.74
N SER A 14 -30.52 11.78 -4.30
CA SER A 14 -30.25 10.51 -4.98
C SER A 14 -30.15 9.34 -3.99
N ILE A 15 -30.77 8.21 -4.35
CA ILE A 15 -30.74 6.97 -3.56
C ILE A 15 -29.43 6.23 -3.83
N TYR A 16 -28.88 5.61 -2.80
CA TYR A 16 -27.75 4.68 -2.89
C TYR A 16 -27.87 3.60 -1.82
N TYR A 17 -27.09 2.53 -1.96
CA TYR A 17 -27.15 1.36 -1.11
C TYR A 17 -25.80 1.12 -0.47
N ARG A 18 -25.77 0.91 0.85
CA ARG A 18 -24.58 0.55 1.61
C ARG A 18 -24.60 -0.94 1.88
N ALA A 19 -23.47 -1.61 1.64
CA ALA A 19 -23.31 -3.02 1.99
C ALA A 19 -22.30 -3.18 3.14
N SER A 20 -22.61 -4.09 4.07
CA SER A 20 -21.71 -4.46 5.15
C SER A 20 -21.88 -5.91 5.57
N VAL A 21 -20.78 -6.52 6.01
CA VAL A 21 -20.73 -7.90 6.51
C VAL A 21 -20.25 -7.91 7.96
N THR A 22 -20.75 -8.84 8.76
CA THR A 22 -20.30 -9.04 10.13
C THR A 22 -19.53 -10.34 10.21
N TYR A 23 -18.25 -10.28 10.61
CA TYR A 23 -17.38 -11.45 10.74
C TYR A 23 -16.54 -11.34 12.00
N LYS A 24 -16.43 -12.45 12.75
CA LYS A 24 -15.72 -12.51 14.06
C LYS A 24 -16.08 -11.33 14.99
N ARG A 25 -17.37 -11.01 15.10
CA ARG A 25 -17.94 -9.91 15.91
C ARG A 25 -17.53 -8.50 15.46
N LYS A 26 -16.95 -8.34 14.27
CA LYS A 26 -16.60 -7.05 13.67
C LYS A 26 -17.53 -6.72 12.51
N HIS A 27 -18.10 -5.52 12.51
CA HIS A 27 -18.92 -5.02 11.42
C HIS A 27 -18.04 -4.30 10.40
N LEU A 28 -18.05 -4.77 9.15
CA LEU A 28 -17.16 -4.33 8.08
C LEU A 28 -17.97 -3.67 6.96
N SER A 29 -17.69 -2.40 6.68
CA SER A 29 -18.25 -1.75 5.50
C SER A 29 -17.56 -2.25 4.23
N LEU A 30 -18.38 -2.67 3.26
CA LEU A 30 -17.93 -3.14 1.95
C LEU A 30 -17.89 -2.01 0.93
N GLY A 31 -18.81 -1.06 1.02
CA GLY A 31 -18.87 0.09 0.14
C GLY A 31 -20.26 0.71 0.04
N SER A 32 -20.39 1.62 -0.92
CA SER A 32 -21.65 2.22 -1.34
C SER A 32 -21.83 1.99 -2.83
N PHE A 33 -23.05 1.63 -3.24
CA PHE A 33 -23.41 1.19 -4.58
C PHE A 33 -24.63 1.96 -5.08
N SER A 34 -24.78 2.05 -6.41
CA SER A 34 -25.90 2.73 -7.07
C SER A 34 -27.22 2.01 -6.89
N ASP A 35 -27.20 0.68 -6.82
CA ASP A 35 -28.38 -0.17 -6.80
C ASP A 35 -28.28 -1.27 -5.74
N SER A 36 -29.43 -1.82 -5.37
CA SER A 36 -29.55 -2.80 -4.30
C SER A 36 -29.00 -4.17 -4.68
N GLU A 37 -28.98 -4.52 -5.97
CA GLU A 37 -28.55 -5.83 -6.46
C GLU A 37 -27.03 -5.95 -6.41
N THR A 38 -26.32 -4.92 -6.87
CA THR A 38 -24.87 -4.78 -6.74
C THR A 38 -24.46 -4.76 -5.27
N ALA A 39 -25.18 -4.04 -4.41
CA ALA A 39 -24.92 -4.06 -2.97
C ALA A 39 -25.12 -5.44 -2.34
N SER A 40 -26.15 -6.18 -2.76
CA SER A 40 -26.40 -7.55 -2.31
C SER A 40 -25.31 -8.51 -2.81
N THR A 41 -24.87 -8.35 -4.06
CA THR A 41 -23.77 -9.13 -4.63
C THR A 41 -22.47 -8.87 -3.87
N ALA A 42 -22.16 -7.60 -3.56
CA ALA A 42 -21.01 -7.25 -2.72
C ALA A 42 -21.04 -7.97 -1.37
N TYR A 43 -22.21 -8.00 -0.69
CA TYR A 43 -22.39 -8.71 0.57
C TYR A 43 -22.12 -10.22 0.41
N LEU A 44 -22.75 -10.87 -0.57
CA LEU A 44 -22.58 -12.31 -0.80
C LEU A 44 -21.15 -12.69 -1.17
N THR A 45 -20.49 -11.87 -2.00
CA THR A 45 -19.07 -12.07 -2.36
C THR A 45 -18.18 -11.94 -1.13
N ALA A 46 -18.41 -10.95 -0.26
CA ALA A 46 -17.62 -10.77 0.95
C ALA A 46 -17.83 -11.91 1.95
N ASP A 47 -19.08 -12.35 2.15
CA ASP A 47 -19.41 -13.46 3.02
C ASP A 47 -18.78 -14.77 2.54
N ARG A 48 -18.85 -15.05 1.22
CA ARG A 48 -18.16 -16.19 0.61
C ARG A 48 -16.66 -16.10 0.81
N LEU A 49 -16.04 -14.95 0.53
CA LEU A 49 -14.61 -14.75 0.67
C LEU A 49 -14.13 -15.09 2.08
N LEU A 50 -14.82 -14.55 3.10
CA LEU A 50 -14.50 -14.74 4.53
C LEU A 50 -14.66 -16.19 5.04
N HIS A 51 -15.37 -17.04 4.30
CA HIS A 51 -15.59 -18.46 4.62
C HIS A 51 -15.00 -19.42 3.58
N SER A 52 -14.16 -18.92 2.67
CA SER A 52 -13.49 -19.70 1.63
C SER A 52 -11.98 -19.69 1.80
N GLU A 53 -11.30 -20.52 1.02
CA GLU A 53 -9.83 -20.56 0.92
C GLU A 53 -9.28 -19.67 -0.22
N LEU A 54 -10.11 -18.79 -0.80
CA LEU A 54 -9.67 -17.90 -1.89
C LEU A 54 -8.57 -16.95 -1.42
N SER A 55 -7.49 -16.85 -2.17
CA SER A 55 -6.36 -15.98 -1.90
C SER A 55 -6.56 -14.58 -2.49
N ILE A 56 -5.60 -13.68 -2.24
CA ILE A 56 -5.55 -12.37 -2.92
C ILE A 56 -5.44 -12.56 -4.45
N HIS A 57 -4.76 -13.61 -4.90
CA HIS A 57 -4.55 -13.89 -6.32
C HIS A 57 -5.79 -14.45 -7.03
N ASP A 58 -6.87 -14.73 -6.30
CA ASP A 58 -8.14 -15.16 -6.89
C ASP A 58 -9.08 -13.98 -7.18
N TYR A 59 -8.60 -12.73 -7.01
CA TYR A 59 -9.35 -11.55 -7.41
C TYR A 59 -9.51 -11.47 -8.94
N GLU A 60 -10.74 -11.21 -9.38
CA GLU A 60 -11.12 -10.96 -10.77
C GLU A 60 -11.51 -9.49 -10.95
N GLU A 61 -11.15 -8.89 -12.09
CA GLU A 61 -11.36 -7.44 -12.33
C GLU A 61 -12.85 -7.04 -12.44
N ASP A 62 -13.72 -7.97 -12.78
CA ASP A 62 -15.18 -7.81 -12.82
C ASP A 62 -15.86 -8.02 -11.46
N CYS A 63 -15.07 -8.32 -10.41
CA CYS A 63 -15.58 -8.44 -9.05
C CYS A 63 -16.21 -7.14 -8.56
N VAL A 64 -17.42 -7.25 -7.99
CA VAL A 64 -18.17 -6.11 -7.43
C VAL A 64 -17.44 -5.45 -6.24
N LEU A 65 -16.65 -6.21 -5.50
CA LEU A 65 -15.82 -5.66 -4.44
C LEU A 65 -14.56 -5.02 -5.04
N SER A 66 -14.17 -3.86 -4.53
CA SER A 66 -12.88 -3.30 -4.90
C SER A 66 -11.74 -4.22 -4.46
N PHE A 67 -10.65 -4.23 -5.23
CA PHE A 67 -9.46 -4.98 -4.88
C PHE A 67 -8.92 -4.61 -3.49
N ASP A 68 -8.90 -3.31 -3.13
CA ASP A 68 -8.54 -2.86 -1.78
C ASP A 68 -9.36 -3.61 -0.70
N LYS A 69 -10.67 -3.75 -0.92
CA LYS A 69 -11.57 -4.40 0.03
C LYS A 69 -11.32 -5.90 0.07
N TRP A 70 -11.07 -6.54 -1.07
CA TRP A 70 -10.69 -7.95 -1.17
C TRP A 70 -9.47 -8.25 -0.29
N VAL A 71 -8.38 -7.49 -0.45
CA VAL A 71 -7.16 -7.64 0.35
C VAL A 71 -7.43 -7.48 1.85
N CYS A 72 -8.20 -6.45 2.24
CA CYS A 72 -8.56 -6.23 3.64
C CYS A 72 -9.33 -7.42 4.25
N LEU A 73 -10.22 -8.03 3.47
CA LEU A 73 -11.03 -9.17 3.91
C LEU A 73 -10.21 -10.46 4.00
N CYS A 74 -9.35 -10.73 3.00
CA CYS A 74 -8.38 -11.83 3.07
C CYS A 74 -7.50 -11.71 4.32
N ASN A 75 -6.89 -10.53 4.54
CA ASN A 75 -6.05 -10.31 5.71
C ASN A 75 -6.81 -10.52 7.03
N PHE A 76 -8.07 -10.07 7.10
CA PHE A 76 -8.86 -10.27 8.31
C PHE A 76 -9.27 -11.73 8.54
N ARG A 77 -9.55 -12.49 7.47
CA ARG A 77 -9.82 -13.93 7.54
C ARG A 77 -8.57 -14.67 8.03
N ASP A 78 -7.43 -14.42 7.40
CA ASP A 78 -6.21 -15.21 7.55
C ASP A 78 -5.44 -14.85 8.84
N HIS A 79 -5.41 -13.57 9.19
CA HIS A 79 -4.60 -13.06 10.31
C HIS A 79 -5.43 -12.50 11.47
N LEU A 80 -6.77 -12.51 11.37
CA LEU A 80 -7.70 -12.00 12.40
C LEU A 80 -7.51 -10.52 12.76
N VAL A 81 -6.76 -9.78 11.94
CA VAL A 81 -6.48 -8.35 12.11
C VAL A 81 -7.08 -7.61 10.92
N TYR A 82 -8.14 -6.83 11.15
CA TYR A 82 -8.71 -6.01 10.09
C TYR A 82 -7.96 -4.67 9.99
N ILE A 83 -7.40 -4.41 8.81
CA ILE A 83 -6.72 -3.17 8.44
C ILE A 83 -7.51 -2.53 7.30
N LYS A 84 -7.73 -1.22 7.36
CA LYS A 84 -8.55 -0.50 6.36
C LYS A 84 -7.83 -0.22 5.04
N ASN A 85 -6.51 -0.24 5.07
CA ASN A 85 -5.64 -0.12 3.92
C ASN A 85 -5.35 -1.52 3.36
N PRO A 86 -5.04 -1.66 2.06
CA PRO A 86 -4.87 -2.94 1.37
C PRO A 86 -3.57 -3.64 1.77
N ILE A 87 -3.49 -4.03 3.03
CA ILE A 87 -2.34 -4.67 3.67
C ILE A 87 -2.65 -6.14 3.89
N TYR A 88 -1.69 -7.00 3.51
CA TYR A 88 -1.68 -8.41 3.83
C TYR A 88 -0.45 -8.77 4.65
N LEU A 89 -0.66 -9.37 5.81
CA LEU A 89 0.39 -9.67 6.77
C LEU A 89 1.16 -10.95 6.38
N HIS A 90 2.47 -10.92 6.62
CA HIS A 90 3.31 -12.10 6.63
C HIS A 90 3.95 -12.23 8.02
N LYS A 91 4.79 -13.25 8.21
CA LYS A 91 5.40 -13.53 9.52
C LYS A 91 6.22 -12.35 10.08
N ASN A 92 7.03 -11.70 9.24
CA ASN A 92 7.99 -10.66 9.64
C ASN A 92 7.90 -9.36 8.80
N TYR A 93 6.98 -9.31 7.84
CA TYR A 93 6.81 -8.19 6.92
C TYR A 93 5.34 -8.15 6.49
N PHE A 94 4.96 -7.17 5.68
CA PHE A 94 3.65 -7.16 5.05
C PHE A 94 3.73 -6.61 3.63
N ASP A 95 2.76 -7.01 2.81
CA ASP A 95 2.55 -6.46 1.49
C ASP A 95 1.52 -5.34 1.56
N TYR A 96 1.81 -4.22 0.89
CA TYR A 96 0.86 -3.15 0.63
C TYR A 96 0.48 -3.16 -0.84
N TYR A 97 -0.75 -3.58 -1.13
CA TYR A 97 -1.24 -3.80 -2.48
C TYR A 97 -1.76 -2.50 -3.12
N PHE A 98 -1.44 -2.29 -4.40
CA PHE A 98 -2.05 -1.25 -5.25
C PHE A 98 -2.90 -1.87 -6.34
N THR A 99 -2.41 -2.96 -6.93
CA THR A 99 -3.12 -3.86 -7.84
C THR A 99 -2.71 -5.29 -7.51
N LYS A 100 -3.36 -6.27 -8.14
CA LYS A 100 -3.05 -7.69 -7.98
C LYS A 100 -1.57 -8.01 -8.26
N ASP A 101 -0.98 -7.30 -9.22
CA ASP A 101 0.39 -7.53 -9.69
C ASP A 101 1.40 -6.47 -9.21
N TYR A 102 0.94 -5.44 -8.50
CA TYR A 102 1.79 -4.37 -8.01
C TYR A 102 1.53 -4.07 -6.53
N PHE A 103 2.51 -4.41 -5.70
CA PHE A 103 2.52 -4.21 -4.26
C PHE A 103 3.93 -3.84 -3.79
N LEU A 104 4.04 -3.23 -2.62
CA LEU A 104 5.31 -2.96 -1.96
C LEU A 104 5.43 -3.80 -0.69
N LYS A 105 6.65 -4.24 -0.35
CA LYS A 105 6.94 -5.00 0.88
C LYS A 105 7.54 -4.06 1.91
N PHE A 106 7.07 -4.17 3.15
CA PHE A 106 7.51 -3.32 4.24
C PHE A 106 7.78 -4.15 5.50
N ASP A 107 8.72 -3.68 6.33
CA ASP A 107 8.98 -4.30 7.62
C ASP A 107 7.77 -4.18 8.54
N ILE A 108 7.61 -5.18 9.42
CA ILE A 108 6.47 -5.21 10.35
C ILE A 108 6.44 -3.98 11.28
N ASP A 109 7.60 -3.36 11.56
CA ASP A 109 7.72 -2.16 12.38
C ASP A 109 6.99 -0.95 11.77
N ASP A 110 6.84 -0.91 10.44
CA ASP A 110 6.13 0.18 9.77
C ASP A 110 4.60 -0.07 9.72
N LEU A 111 4.11 -1.23 10.17
CA LEU A 111 2.71 -1.63 10.02
C LEU A 111 1.74 -0.61 10.61
N PHE A 112 2.04 -0.12 11.82
CA PHE A 112 1.19 0.87 12.49
C PHE A 112 1.02 2.12 11.62
N TYR A 113 2.13 2.65 11.11
CA TYR A 113 2.15 3.83 10.27
C TYR A 113 1.30 3.64 9.00
N TYR A 114 1.53 2.56 8.24
CA TYR A 114 0.82 2.30 6.99
C TYR A 114 -0.60 1.78 7.17
N SER A 115 -0.97 1.32 8.37
CA SER A 115 -2.37 1.02 8.68
C SER A 115 -3.22 2.29 8.80
N GLU A 116 -2.61 3.38 9.24
CA GLU A 116 -3.27 4.67 9.44
C GLU A 116 -3.18 5.56 8.19
N HIS A 117 -2.02 5.56 7.54
CA HIS A 117 -1.71 6.45 6.43
C HIS A 117 -1.77 5.72 5.08
N LYS A 118 -2.71 6.12 4.23
CA LYS A 118 -2.88 5.53 2.89
C LYS A 118 -1.74 6.00 1.96
N ILE A 119 -1.12 5.07 1.23
CA ILE A 119 -0.20 5.41 0.16
C ILE A 119 -1.01 5.85 -1.05
N LEU A 120 -0.68 7.02 -1.57
CA LEU A 120 -1.30 7.65 -2.71
C LEU A 120 -0.35 7.60 -3.91
N ARG A 121 -0.93 7.51 -5.11
CA ARG A 121 -0.18 7.52 -6.37
C ARG A 121 -0.56 8.73 -7.20
N ARG A 122 0.43 9.49 -7.65
CA ARG A 122 0.28 10.57 -8.64
C ARG A 122 1.27 10.34 -9.78
N GLY A 123 0.78 9.83 -10.91
CA GLY A 123 1.64 9.35 -11.99
C GLY A 123 2.52 8.20 -11.52
N ASN A 124 3.83 8.38 -11.61
CA ASN A 124 4.82 7.39 -11.15
C ASN A 124 5.34 7.66 -9.72
N HIS A 125 4.78 8.65 -9.02
CA HIS A 125 5.20 9.01 -7.67
C HIS A 125 4.26 8.43 -6.62
N LEU A 126 4.82 7.63 -5.71
CA LEU A 126 4.14 7.13 -4.51
C LEU A 126 4.48 8.01 -3.31
N PHE A 127 3.46 8.45 -2.59
CA PHE A 127 3.62 9.33 -1.44
C PHE A 127 2.54 9.09 -0.38
N VAL A 128 2.80 9.57 0.82
CA VAL A 128 1.85 9.62 1.92
C VAL A 128 1.66 11.06 2.35
N SER A 129 0.41 11.43 2.64
CA SER A 129 0.08 12.72 3.25
C SER A 129 0.11 12.57 4.77
N ASP A 130 0.93 13.37 5.44
CA ASP A 130 1.15 13.28 6.89
C ASP A 130 1.30 14.71 7.46
N TYR A 131 0.43 15.08 8.42
CA TYR A 131 0.34 16.42 9.02
C TYR A 131 0.49 17.60 8.04
N GLY A 132 -0.14 17.52 6.86
CA GLY A 132 -0.11 18.58 5.84
C GLY A 132 1.13 18.58 4.93
N MET A 133 2.08 17.68 5.16
CA MET A 133 3.23 17.44 4.29
C MET A 133 3.02 16.19 3.42
N GLN A 134 3.67 16.15 2.26
CA GLN A 134 3.71 14.95 1.41
C GLN A 134 5.11 14.36 1.46
N TYR A 135 5.19 13.10 1.89
CA TYR A 135 6.43 12.35 1.95
C TYR A 135 6.43 11.28 0.86
N SER A 136 7.43 11.28 -0.01
CA SER A 136 7.64 10.15 -0.91
C SER A 136 7.95 8.89 -0.11
N ILE A 137 7.54 7.72 -0.62
CA ILE A 137 7.85 6.45 0.04
C ILE A 137 9.36 6.30 0.21
N SER A 138 10.13 6.51 -0.85
CA SER A 138 11.59 6.41 -0.83
C SER A 138 12.24 7.32 0.23
N SER A 139 11.73 8.53 0.42
CA SER A 139 12.28 9.45 1.42
C SER A 139 12.12 8.97 2.86
N ARG A 140 11.07 8.20 3.19
CA ARG A 140 10.95 7.60 4.53
C ARG A 140 12.03 6.54 4.81
N TYR A 141 12.55 5.89 3.78
CA TYR A 141 13.63 4.92 3.89
C TYR A 141 15.02 5.53 3.65
N GLY A 142 15.17 6.85 3.81
CA GLY A 142 16.46 7.54 3.68
C GLY A 142 16.92 7.79 2.24
N ILE A 143 16.13 7.39 1.23
CA ILE A 143 16.45 7.65 -0.18
C ILE A 143 16.04 9.09 -0.52
N ARG A 144 17.03 9.91 -0.82
CA ARG A 144 16.82 11.32 -1.17
C ARG A 144 16.14 11.45 -2.53
N SER A 145 15.38 12.53 -2.73
CA SER A 145 14.64 12.78 -3.97
C SER A 145 15.51 12.87 -5.24
N PHE A 146 16.77 13.28 -5.09
CA PHE A 146 17.76 13.37 -6.17
C PHE A 146 18.72 12.16 -6.22
N ALA A 147 18.51 11.15 -5.37
CA ALA A 147 19.36 9.97 -5.32
C ALA A 147 19.15 9.12 -6.58
N VAL A 148 20.25 8.58 -7.11
CA VAL A 148 20.26 7.70 -8.27
C VAL A 148 20.57 6.28 -7.82
N GLU A 149 19.71 5.34 -8.18
CA GLU A 149 19.90 3.91 -7.92
C GLU A 149 21.21 3.41 -8.55
N GLY A 150 21.94 2.55 -7.84
CA GLY A 150 23.26 2.05 -8.23
C GLY A 150 24.43 3.01 -7.98
N ARG A 151 24.15 4.29 -7.69
CA ARG A 151 25.16 5.30 -7.33
C ARG A 151 25.05 5.75 -5.87
N ASP A 152 23.84 6.13 -5.46
CA ASP A 152 23.57 6.76 -4.16
C ASP A 152 22.89 5.78 -3.19
N TYR A 153 22.12 4.83 -3.72
CA TYR A 153 21.48 3.75 -2.98
C TYR A 153 21.28 2.53 -3.89
N ARG A 154 20.95 1.37 -3.32
CA ARG A 154 20.51 0.19 -4.07
C ARG A 154 19.55 -0.67 -3.27
N PHE A 155 18.72 -1.43 -3.98
CA PHE A 155 18.00 -2.57 -3.42
C PHE A 155 18.92 -3.80 -3.45
N VAL A 156 19.27 -4.34 -2.29
CA VAL A 156 20.27 -5.41 -2.13
C VAL A 156 19.85 -6.68 -2.89
N ASN A 157 18.56 -7.01 -2.86
CA ASN A 157 17.99 -8.15 -3.57
C ASN A 157 17.60 -7.86 -5.04
N GLY A 158 17.75 -6.61 -5.51
CA GLY A 158 17.33 -6.18 -6.85
C GLY A 158 15.82 -5.97 -7.06
N ASP A 159 14.99 -6.19 -6.04
CA ASP A 159 13.54 -5.94 -6.05
C ASP A 159 13.25 -4.50 -5.60
N GLN A 160 12.89 -3.64 -6.55
CA GLN A 160 12.53 -2.24 -6.31
C GLN A 160 11.18 -2.07 -5.58
N THR A 161 10.45 -3.16 -5.35
CA THR A 161 9.22 -3.15 -4.56
C THR A 161 9.43 -3.52 -3.10
N ASP A 162 10.63 -3.99 -2.75
CA ASP A 162 10.95 -4.43 -1.40
C ASP A 162 11.62 -3.31 -0.60
N TYR A 163 10.79 -2.56 0.13
CA TYR A 163 11.18 -1.42 0.95
C TYR A 163 11.56 -1.80 2.39
N ARG A 164 11.81 -3.08 2.67
CA ARG A 164 12.35 -3.49 3.96
C ARG A 164 13.73 -2.86 4.20
N TYR A 165 13.99 -2.40 5.41
CA TYR A 165 15.22 -1.70 5.78
C TYR A 165 16.47 -2.53 5.48
N GLU A 166 16.40 -3.85 5.68
CA GLU A 166 17.50 -4.77 5.33
C GLU A 166 17.82 -4.80 3.83
N ASN A 167 16.86 -4.43 2.99
CA ASN A 167 17.00 -4.45 1.55
C ASN A 167 17.47 -3.12 0.96
N ILE A 168 17.38 -2.01 1.70
CA ILE A 168 17.78 -0.69 1.21
C ILE A 168 19.16 -0.33 1.75
N GLU A 169 20.15 -0.31 0.87
CA GLU A 169 21.49 0.16 1.20
C GLU A 169 21.71 1.58 0.69
N ILE A 170 21.97 2.52 1.61
CA ILE A 170 22.37 3.89 1.28
C ILE A 170 23.89 3.96 1.12
N ILE A 171 24.35 4.10 -0.12
CA ILE A 171 25.78 4.16 -0.49
C ILE A 171 26.34 5.54 -0.18
N ASN A 172 25.66 6.61 -0.60
CA ASN A 172 26.12 7.99 -0.40
C ASN A 172 25.37 8.65 0.77
N GLN A 173 25.93 8.52 1.96
CA GLN A 173 25.36 9.08 3.19
C GLN A 173 25.43 10.63 3.24
N TYR A 174 26.36 11.26 2.52
CA TYR A 174 26.59 12.71 2.59
C TYR A 174 26.09 13.45 1.34
N HIS A 175 25.52 14.65 1.53
CA HIS A 175 24.99 15.44 0.42
C HIS A 175 26.12 15.95 -0.48
N GLY A 176 25.98 15.76 -1.80
CA GLY A 176 26.98 16.19 -2.78
C GLY A 176 28.29 15.40 -2.77
N VAL A 177 28.38 14.32 -1.99
CA VAL A 177 29.55 13.44 -1.94
C VAL A 177 29.23 12.13 -2.64
N SER A 178 30.11 11.73 -3.56
CA SER A 178 30.08 10.45 -4.26
C SER A 178 31.24 9.57 -3.82
N VAL A 179 30.97 8.32 -3.49
CA VAL A 179 32.00 7.31 -3.19
C VAL A 179 32.53 6.69 -4.49
N HIS A 180 33.84 6.53 -4.58
CA HIS A 180 34.53 5.88 -5.69
C HIS A 180 35.58 4.89 -5.17
N GLN A 181 35.68 3.73 -5.80
CA GLN A 181 36.71 2.75 -5.50
C GLN A 181 37.80 2.84 -6.57
N ARG A 182 39.06 3.11 -6.16
CA ARG A 182 40.21 3.14 -7.07
C ARG A 182 41.38 2.42 -6.42
N LYS A 183 41.91 1.38 -7.10
CA LYS A 183 43.07 0.59 -6.62
C LYS A 183 42.92 0.14 -5.14
N ASN A 184 41.79 -0.47 -4.79
CA ASN A 184 41.43 -0.88 -3.42
C ASN A 184 41.31 0.25 -2.37
N GLN A 185 41.31 1.52 -2.76
CA GLN A 185 41.03 2.64 -1.86
C GLN A 185 39.64 3.21 -2.09
N ILE A 186 38.94 3.50 -0.99
CA ILE A 186 37.67 4.24 -0.98
C ILE A 186 38.01 5.72 -1.01
N LEU A 187 37.55 6.43 -2.05
CA LEU A 187 37.73 7.85 -2.26
C LEU A 187 36.36 8.55 -2.23
N TYR A 188 36.31 9.72 -1.59
CA TYR A 188 35.11 10.55 -1.53
C TYR A 188 35.32 11.77 -2.43
N ARG A 189 34.37 12.03 -3.34
CA ARG A 189 34.44 13.15 -4.28
C ARG A 189 33.21 14.03 -4.17
N THR A 190 33.43 15.33 -3.97
CA THR A 190 32.41 16.37 -4.15
C THR A 190 32.68 17.17 -5.43
N LYS A 191 31.61 17.65 -6.09
CA LYS A 191 31.70 18.55 -7.24
C LYS A 191 30.91 19.81 -6.93
N ILE A 192 31.60 20.94 -6.88
CA ILE A 192 30.99 22.26 -6.63
C ILE A 192 30.95 22.99 -7.98
N HIS A 193 29.75 23.30 -8.46
CA HIS A 193 29.57 24.18 -9.61
C HIS A 193 29.67 25.63 -9.14
N ILE A 194 30.69 26.35 -9.61
CA ILE A 194 31.00 27.73 -9.16
C ILE A 194 30.21 28.78 -9.96
N LYS A 195 29.52 28.38 -11.04
CA LYS A 195 28.68 29.24 -11.86
C LYS A 195 27.28 28.66 -11.96
N SER A 196 26.26 29.44 -11.57
CA SER A 196 24.87 29.14 -11.88
C SER A 196 24.65 29.28 -13.38
N THR A 197 24.22 28.21 -14.03
CA THR A 197 23.57 28.27 -15.35
C THR A 197 22.17 28.83 -15.23
#